data_AF-A0A0F8XBT5-F1
#
_entry.id   AF-A0A0F8XBT5-F1
#
_cell.length_a   1.000
_cell.length_b   1.000
_cell.length_c   1.000
_cell.angle_alpha   90.00
_cell.angle_beta   90.00
_cell.angle_gamma   90.00
#
_symmetry.space_group_name_H-M   'P 1'
#
loop_
_entity.id
_entity.type
_entity.pdbx_description
1 polymer ?
#
loop_
_entity_poly.entity_id
_entity_poly.type
_entity_poly.pdbx_seq_one_letter_code
_entity_poly.pdbx_strand_id
1 'polypeptide(L)'
;DDEDMGWIMREWYTSLDILLDRYKPRKGLKLLKSEGWYLDRLPIAGTSNVKNLPIWWWERLADIVEGPGPSLYVGTPETWEGFTTVRIFDRKPNPLWPRGRTIMTVGDQVIYDSPKKRGARAYDPRWPTRWHPYIRFRWEAMAGSMYGRSLVSKLLPKLKRVNAIDTTMIMWRRTVPMSAWVIPKGAQPIEDQWLGRPGQIWEYDPRRTAGAAPEPIYPPPYPAAAESERQQQIAEMEAISGTEEVLRGQRPTGVNSAAMIDILRKQALASRSSILQSWDESLQKEGSIILQEVIKHIRNDQRYAERLRILARDKVSSLAIKSFSGSDLSDNVLVKIDTASMALSSKEARQAKAI
;
A
#
# COMPACT_ATOMS: atom_id res chain seq x y z
N ASP A 1 17.72 -20.70 22.12
CA ASP A 1 16.48 -19.90 22.16
C ASP A 1 16.20 -19.28 20.81
N ASP A 2 15.78 -20.14 19.88
CA ASP A 2 15.70 -19.89 18.43
C ASP A 2 14.27 -19.44 18.04
N GLU A 3 13.73 -18.45 18.77
CA GLU A 3 12.45 -17.82 18.47
C GLU A 3 12.62 -16.67 17.47
N ASP A 4 13.33 -16.96 16.38
CA ASP A 4 13.38 -16.08 15.22
C ASP A 4 11.95 -16.01 14.64
N MET A 5 11.44 -14.79 14.39
CA MET A 5 10.03 -14.52 14.05
C MET A 5 9.51 -15.41 12.90
N GLY A 6 8.87 -16.52 13.27
CA GLY A 6 8.42 -17.55 12.35
C GLY A 6 6.91 -17.67 12.24
N TRP A 7 6.14 -16.65 12.64
CA TRP A 7 4.68 -16.68 12.61
C TRP A 7 4.12 -15.68 11.61
N ILE A 8 3.07 -16.10 10.90
CA ILE A 8 2.25 -15.21 10.09
C ILE A 8 0.82 -15.33 10.56
N MET A 9 0.18 -14.19 10.81
CA MET A 9 -1.20 -14.11 11.23
C MET A 9 -2.05 -13.48 10.13
N ARG A 10 -3.19 -14.10 9.82
CA ARG A 10 -4.29 -13.46 9.10
C ARG A 10 -5.47 -13.30 10.05
N GLU A 11 -5.95 -12.08 10.16
CA GLU A 11 -7.12 -11.72 10.97
C GLU A 11 -8.23 -11.19 10.07
N TRP A 12 -9.47 -11.61 10.31
CA TRP A 12 -10.66 -11.02 9.69
C TRP A 12 -11.88 -11.20 10.60
N TYR A 13 -12.91 -10.40 10.36
CA TYR A 13 -14.17 -10.45 11.11
C TYR A 13 -15.23 -11.19 10.30
N THR A 14 -16.07 -11.96 10.98
CA THR A 14 -17.17 -12.70 10.36
C THR A 14 -18.29 -12.93 11.38
N SER A 15 -19.51 -13.22 10.93
CA SER A 15 -20.59 -13.55 11.86
C SER A 15 -20.40 -14.96 12.42
N LEU A 16 -20.73 -15.12 13.71
CA LEU A 16 -20.64 -16.41 14.38
C LEU A 16 -21.57 -17.44 13.72
N ASP A 17 -22.75 -17.02 13.28
CA ASP A 17 -23.72 -17.88 12.59
C ASP A 17 -23.17 -18.49 11.29
N ILE A 18 -22.43 -17.69 10.50
CA ILE A 18 -21.79 -18.18 9.27
C ILE A 18 -20.73 -19.23 9.61
N LEU A 19 -19.97 -19.03 10.70
CA LEU A 19 -18.99 -20.03 11.13
C LEU A 19 -19.66 -21.32 11.63
N LEU A 20 -20.72 -21.20 12.42
CA LEU A 20 -21.50 -22.34 12.91
C LEU A 20 -22.09 -23.15 11.76
N ASP A 21 -22.67 -22.50 10.73
CA ASP A 21 -23.16 -23.20 9.55
C ASP A 21 -22.03 -23.84 8.74
N ARG A 22 -20.90 -23.14 8.58
CA ARG A 22 -19.74 -23.63 7.82
C ARG A 22 -19.12 -24.89 8.42
N TYR A 23 -19.05 -24.96 9.74
CA TYR A 23 -18.46 -26.10 10.47
C TYR A 23 -19.50 -27.12 10.95
N LYS A 24 -20.77 -26.96 10.55
CA LYS A 24 -21.82 -27.94 10.84
C LYS A 24 -21.47 -29.30 10.23
N PRO A 25 -21.66 -30.42 10.95
CA PRO A 25 -21.43 -31.75 10.39
C PRO A 25 -22.28 -31.97 9.13
N ARG A 26 -21.63 -32.23 8.00
CA ARG A 26 -22.27 -32.54 6.70
C ARG A 26 -21.70 -33.85 6.16
N LYS A 27 -22.50 -34.57 5.36
CA LYS A 27 -22.06 -35.83 4.72
C LYS A 27 -20.81 -35.55 3.86
N GLY A 28 -19.67 -36.13 4.24
CA GLY A 28 -18.37 -35.92 3.59
C GLY A 28 -17.40 -34.96 4.33
N LEU A 29 -17.87 -34.22 5.33
CA LEU A 29 -17.03 -33.34 6.16
C LEU A 29 -16.72 -34.04 7.49
N LYS A 30 -15.54 -34.66 7.60
CA LYS A 30 -15.05 -35.29 8.84
C LYS A 30 -14.06 -34.35 9.53
N LEU A 31 -14.51 -33.63 10.55
CA LEU A 31 -13.68 -32.74 11.37
C LEU A 31 -13.54 -33.37 12.76
N LEU A 32 -12.46 -34.12 12.97
CA LEU A 32 -12.24 -34.88 14.19
C LEU A 32 -11.29 -34.15 15.14
N LYS A 33 -11.49 -34.34 16.45
CA LYS A 33 -10.58 -33.83 17.49
C LYS A 33 -9.17 -34.43 17.38
N SER A 34 -9.06 -35.68 16.93
CA SER A 34 -7.77 -36.33 16.61
C SER A 34 -7.02 -35.65 15.46
N GLU A 35 -7.72 -34.96 14.57
CA GLU A 35 -7.14 -34.16 13.49
C GLU A 35 -6.89 -32.70 13.89
N GLY A 36 -7.09 -32.36 15.17
CA GLY A 36 -6.83 -31.02 15.71
C GLY A 36 -8.04 -30.09 15.74
N TRP A 37 -9.26 -30.57 15.45
CA TRP A 37 -10.48 -29.75 15.44
C TRP A 37 -11.21 -29.77 16.79
N TYR A 38 -11.40 -28.59 17.37
CA TYR A 38 -12.10 -28.37 18.64
C TYR A 38 -13.39 -27.58 18.40
N LEU A 39 -14.33 -28.19 17.67
CA LEU A 39 -15.61 -27.55 17.29
C LEU A 39 -16.55 -27.33 18.48
N ASP A 40 -16.35 -28.07 19.57
CA ASP A 40 -17.01 -27.91 20.87
C ASP A 40 -16.82 -26.50 21.45
N ARG A 41 -15.74 -25.82 21.07
CA ARG A 41 -15.41 -24.47 21.54
C ARG A 41 -16.00 -23.35 20.69
N LEU A 42 -16.55 -23.67 19.51
CA LEU A 42 -17.07 -22.66 18.58
C LEU A 42 -18.29 -21.90 19.13
N PRO A 43 -19.29 -22.55 19.77
CA PRO A 43 -20.41 -21.82 20.39
C PRO A 43 -19.99 -20.99 21.62
N ILE A 44 -18.87 -21.36 22.26
CA ILE A 44 -18.30 -20.64 23.41
C ILE A 44 -17.51 -19.40 22.95
N ALA A 45 -17.12 -19.35 21.67
CA ALA A 45 -16.48 -18.18 21.09
C ALA A 45 -17.48 -17.03 21.05
N GLY A 46 -17.44 -16.19 22.09
CA GLY A 46 -18.31 -15.03 22.23
C GLY A 46 -18.11 -14.00 21.12
N THR A 47 -18.93 -12.97 21.14
CA THR A 47 -18.76 -11.79 20.30
C THR A 47 -17.49 -11.06 20.71
N SER A 48 -16.72 -10.60 19.73
CA SER A 48 -15.48 -9.87 19.99
C SER A 48 -15.69 -8.38 19.75
N ASN A 49 -15.08 -7.52 20.57
CA ASN A 49 -15.02 -6.08 20.31
C ASN A 49 -14.25 -5.84 19.00
N VAL A 50 -14.98 -5.48 17.95
CA VAL A 50 -14.40 -5.22 16.64
C VAL A 50 -13.91 -3.77 16.61
N LYS A 51 -12.61 -3.54 16.71
CA LYS A 51 -12.02 -2.21 16.44
C LYS A 51 -11.97 -1.95 14.93
N ASN A 52 -13.11 -1.98 14.24
CA ASN A 52 -13.19 -1.69 12.80
C ASN A 52 -13.28 -0.19 12.55
N LEU A 53 -12.31 0.57 13.07
CA LEU A 53 -12.12 1.94 12.65
C LEU A 53 -11.03 1.95 11.58
N PRO A 54 -11.17 2.73 10.50
CA PRO A 54 -10.08 3.03 9.58
C PRO A 54 -8.79 3.47 10.30
N ILE A 55 -8.93 4.04 11.51
CA ILE A 55 -7.83 4.36 12.43
C ILE A 55 -7.05 3.16 12.92
N TRP A 56 -7.64 2.01 13.19
CA TRP A 56 -6.86 0.89 13.73
C TRP A 56 -5.82 0.40 12.70
N TRP A 57 -6.18 0.50 11.41
CA TRP A 57 -5.22 0.38 10.33
C TRP A 57 -4.32 1.60 10.23
N TRP A 58 -4.85 2.82 10.34
CA TRP A 58 -4.08 4.07 10.27
C TRP A 58 -3.02 4.23 11.37
N GLU A 59 -3.28 3.85 12.63
CA GLU A 59 -2.32 3.87 13.75
C GLU A 59 -1.19 2.88 13.50
N ARG A 60 -1.49 1.71 12.95
CA ARG A 60 -0.46 0.75 12.49
C ARG A 60 0.31 1.24 11.25
N LEU A 61 -0.32 2.05 10.42
CA LEU A 61 0.32 2.71 9.28
C LEU A 61 1.02 4.03 9.68
N ALA A 62 0.68 4.62 10.82
CA ALA A 62 1.24 5.88 11.30
C ALA A 62 2.73 5.70 11.63
N ASP A 63 3.09 4.52 12.16
CA ASP A 63 4.48 4.08 12.33
C ASP A 63 5.25 3.97 11.00
N ILE A 64 4.55 3.84 9.86
CA ILE A 64 5.17 3.80 8.52
C ILE A 64 5.37 5.21 7.95
N VAL A 65 4.60 6.19 8.41
CA VAL A 65 4.70 7.58 7.98
C VAL A 65 5.72 8.30 8.85
N GLU A 66 6.94 8.46 8.35
CA GLU A 66 7.98 9.28 9.01
C GLU A 66 7.46 10.72 9.26
N GLY A 67 7.19 11.05 10.52
CA GLY A 67 6.86 12.41 10.99
C GLY A 67 5.82 12.43 12.11
N PRO A 68 5.68 13.55 12.85
CA PRO A 68 4.59 13.73 13.80
C PRO A 68 3.27 13.76 13.02
N GLY A 69 2.59 12.63 12.96
CA GLY A 69 1.24 12.56 12.45
C GLY A 69 0.30 13.31 13.39
N PRO A 70 -0.65 14.11 12.89
CA PRO A 70 -1.72 14.62 13.74
C PRO A 70 -2.45 13.41 14.33
N SER A 71 -2.66 13.41 15.65
CA SER A 71 -3.52 12.44 16.33
C SER A 71 -4.94 12.63 15.82
N LEU A 72 -5.29 11.94 14.74
CA LEU A 72 -6.61 11.98 14.17
C LEU A 72 -7.50 11.14 15.09
N TYR A 73 -8.47 11.77 15.77
CA TYR A 73 -9.51 11.05 16.50
C TYR A 73 -10.67 10.76 15.53
N VAL A 74 -10.93 9.49 15.22
CA VAL A 74 -11.95 9.05 14.25
C VAL A 74 -12.79 7.91 14.86
N GLY A 75 -13.28 8.13 16.08
CA GLY A 75 -14.39 7.35 16.64
C GLY A 75 -14.04 6.42 17.79
N THR A 76 -15.10 5.89 18.40
CA THR A 76 -15.07 4.96 19.54
C THR A 76 -15.11 3.52 19.01
N PRO A 77 -14.42 2.54 19.61
CA PRO A 77 -14.58 1.13 19.24
C PRO A 77 -16.04 0.71 19.30
N GLU A 78 -16.57 0.17 18.21
CA GLU A 78 -17.94 -0.35 18.18
C GLU A 78 -17.96 -1.85 18.45
N THR A 79 -18.87 -2.28 19.30
CA THR A 79 -19.13 -3.70 19.54
C THR A 79 -20.22 -4.16 18.57
N TRP A 80 -19.85 -5.01 17.62
CA TRP A 80 -20.81 -5.58 16.69
C TRP A 80 -21.36 -6.89 17.26
N GLU A 81 -22.65 -6.90 17.57
CA GLU A 81 -23.36 -8.08 18.08
C GLU A 81 -23.43 -9.18 17.00
N GLY A 82 -23.21 -10.44 17.38
CA GLY A 82 -23.17 -11.58 16.46
C GLY A 82 -21.88 -11.73 15.63
N PHE A 83 -20.92 -10.82 15.75
CA PHE A 83 -19.62 -10.90 15.05
C PHE A 83 -18.49 -11.40 15.94
N THR A 84 -17.58 -12.16 15.33
CA THR A 84 -16.39 -12.69 15.99
C THR A 84 -15.15 -12.51 15.11
N THR A 85 -13.99 -12.49 15.75
CA THR A 85 -12.69 -12.36 15.10
C THR A 85 -12.12 -13.73 14.81
N VAL A 86 -11.73 -13.99 13.57
CA VAL A 86 -11.02 -15.22 13.20
C VAL A 86 -9.56 -14.89 12.94
N ARG A 87 -8.67 -15.56 13.66
CA ARG A 87 -7.22 -15.46 13.45
C ARG A 87 -6.68 -16.81 13.01
N ILE A 88 -5.94 -16.83 11.90
CA ILE A 88 -5.14 -17.99 11.49
C ILE A 88 -3.68 -17.63 11.68
N PHE A 89 -2.99 -18.41 12.51
CA PHE A 89 -1.56 -18.34 12.73
C PHE A 89 -0.88 -19.51 12.02
N ASP A 90 -0.02 -19.22 11.06
CA ASP A 90 0.85 -20.20 10.41
C ASP A 90 2.26 -20.04 10.98
N ARG A 91 2.90 -21.13 11.42
CA ARG A 91 4.28 -21.17 11.91
C ARG A 91 5.20 -21.84 10.91
N LYS A 92 6.38 -21.25 10.69
CA LYS A 92 7.49 -21.83 9.94
C LYS A 92 7.94 -23.17 10.56
N PRO A 93 8.33 -24.15 9.73
CA PRO A 93 8.97 -25.38 10.20
C PRO A 93 10.16 -25.09 11.13
N ASN A 94 10.22 -25.82 12.26
CA ASN A 94 11.29 -25.73 13.24
C ASN A 94 11.60 -27.12 13.83
N PRO A 95 12.65 -27.30 14.66
CA PRO A 95 13.00 -28.61 15.21
C PRO A 95 11.87 -29.30 15.99
N LEU A 96 11.01 -28.53 16.67
CA LEU A 96 9.86 -29.05 17.44
C LEU A 96 8.66 -29.44 16.55
N TRP A 97 8.51 -28.74 15.42
CA TRP A 97 7.43 -28.82 14.44
C TRP A 97 8.04 -28.85 13.03
N PRO A 98 8.54 -30.02 12.58
CA PRO A 98 9.30 -30.12 11.33
C PRO A 98 8.47 -29.83 10.08
N ARG A 99 7.14 -29.84 10.18
CA ARG A 99 6.20 -29.49 9.10
C ARG A 99 5.51 -28.13 9.32
N GLY A 100 5.96 -27.35 10.30
CA GLY A 100 5.28 -26.14 10.77
C GLY A 100 4.02 -26.45 11.59
N ARG A 101 3.24 -25.41 11.90
CA ARG A 101 1.99 -25.52 12.68
C ARG A 101 0.99 -24.46 12.23
N THR A 102 -0.28 -24.81 12.07
CA THR A 102 -1.38 -23.85 11.85
C THR A 102 -2.32 -23.89 13.05
N ILE A 103 -2.59 -22.72 13.62
CA ILE A 103 -3.56 -22.54 14.70
C ILE A 103 -4.65 -21.60 14.20
N MET A 104 -5.92 -21.97 14.37
CA MET A 104 -7.06 -21.11 14.10
C MET A 104 -7.76 -20.80 15.42
N THR A 105 -7.88 -19.51 15.72
CA THR A 105 -8.67 -19.02 16.85
C THR A 105 -9.90 -18.28 16.34
N VAL A 106 -11.01 -18.46 17.04
CA VAL A 106 -12.25 -17.72 16.83
C VAL A 106 -12.59 -17.06 18.16
N GLY A 107 -12.65 -15.73 18.18
CA GLY A 107 -12.58 -14.95 19.41
C GLY A 107 -11.34 -15.35 20.21
N ASP A 108 -11.56 -15.74 21.46
CA ASP A 108 -10.51 -16.20 22.38
C ASP A 108 -10.37 -17.73 22.44
N GLN A 109 -11.08 -18.46 21.58
CA GLN A 109 -11.09 -19.92 21.58
C GLN A 109 -10.26 -20.50 20.44
N VAL A 110 -9.44 -21.51 20.74
CA VAL A 110 -8.71 -22.28 19.71
C VAL A 110 -9.64 -23.32 19.11
N ILE A 111 -9.98 -23.16 17.83
CA ILE A 111 -10.88 -24.06 17.09
C ILE A 111 -10.11 -25.11 16.30
N TYR A 112 -8.91 -24.76 15.81
CA TYR A 112 -8.07 -25.72 15.10
C TYR A 112 -6.62 -25.57 15.55
N ASP A 113 -5.98 -26.70 15.80
CA ASP A 113 -4.56 -26.80 16.08
C ASP A 113 -3.97 -27.97 15.30
N SER A 114 -3.18 -27.68 14.28
CA SER A 114 -2.70 -28.69 13.35
C SER A 114 -1.84 -29.76 14.08
N PRO A 115 -2.11 -31.06 13.90
CA PRO A 115 -1.24 -32.11 14.40
C PRO A 115 0.15 -32.04 13.74
N LYS A 116 1.20 -32.47 14.46
CA LYS A 116 2.59 -32.50 13.95
C LYS A 116 2.76 -33.19 12.60
N LYS A 117 1.95 -34.23 12.34
CA LYS A 117 1.94 -34.97 11.07
C LYS A 117 1.38 -34.15 9.91
N ARG A 118 0.39 -33.28 10.15
CA ARG A 118 -0.23 -32.45 9.12
C ARG A 118 0.60 -31.19 8.84
N GLY A 119 1.06 -30.54 9.90
CA GLY A 119 1.88 -29.34 9.80
C GLY A 119 1.08 -28.10 9.40
N ALA A 120 1.79 -27.08 8.90
CA ALA A 120 1.20 -25.84 8.44
C ALA A 120 0.32 -26.06 7.19
N ARG A 121 -0.74 -25.26 7.03
CA ARG A 121 -1.78 -25.43 6.00
C ARG A 121 -1.23 -25.50 4.57
N ALA A 122 -0.22 -24.69 4.26
CA ALA A 122 0.39 -24.66 2.93
C ALA A 122 1.61 -25.57 2.79
N TYR A 123 2.01 -26.27 3.87
CA TYR A 123 3.16 -27.17 3.86
C TYR A 123 2.90 -28.38 2.96
N ASP A 124 3.89 -28.67 2.12
CA ASP A 124 3.96 -29.90 1.35
C ASP A 124 5.40 -30.44 1.43
N PRO A 125 5.61 -31.74 1.67
CA PRO A 125 6.94 -32.35 1.64
C PRO A 125 7.70 -32.11 0.32
N ARG A 126 7.00 -31.90 -0.81
CA ARG A 126 7.62 -31.56 -2.10
C ARG A 126 8.22 -30.15 -2.11
N TRP A 127 7.64 -29.22 -1.35
CA TRP A 127 8.02 -27.82 -1.30
C TRP A 127 8.16 -27.34 0.15
N PRO A 128 9.22 -27.76 0.86
CA PRO A 128 9.37 -27.50 2.31
C PRO A 128 9.52 -26.01 2.65
N THR A 129 9.94 -25.18 1.69
CA THR A 129 10.05 -23.72 1.83
C THR A 129 8.68 -23.04 1.88
N ARG A 130 7.62 -23.70 1.39
CA ARG A 130 6.26 -23.19 1.38
C ARG A 130 5.52 -23.66 2.62
N TRP A 131 5.33 -22.78 3.59
CA TRP A 131 4.61 -23.09 4.83
C TRP A 131 3.39 -22.19 5.06
N HIS A 132 3.29 -21.06 4.36
CA HIS A 132 2.12 -20.17 4.33
C HIS A 132 1.68 -19.87 2.89
N PRO A 133 0.41 -19.48 2.66
CA PRO A 133 -0.09 -19.15 1.32
C PRO A 133 0.13 -17.68 0.92
N TYR A 134 0.57 -16.82 1.84
CA TYR A 134 0.67 -15.39 1.58
C TYR A 134 1.92 -15.01 0.80
N ILE A 135 1.81 -14.03 -0.09
CA ILE A 135 2.95 -13.40 -0.76
C ILE A 135 2.97 -11.94 -0.33
N ARG A 136 4.15 -11.44 0.02
CA ARG A 136 4.36 -10.07 0.44
C ARG A 136 4.84 -9.25 -0.75
N PHE A 137 3.99 -8.37 -1.24
CA PHE A 137 4.38 -7.34 -2.19
C PHE A 137 4.88 -6.11 -1.42
N ARG A 138 6.03 -5.58 -1.85
CA ARG A 138 6.59 -4.33 -1.34
C ARG A 138 7.03 -3.46 -2.50
N TRP A 139 6.82 -2.17 -2.35
CA TRP A 139 7.43 -1.18 -3.22
C TRP A 139 8.92 -1.08 -2.92
N GLU A 140 9.30 -0.60 -1.74
CA GLU A 140 10.70 -0.55 -1.31
C GLU A 140 10.88 -1.32 0.00
N ALA A 141 11.91 -2.16 0.06
CA ALA A 141 12.26 -2.89 1.27
C ALA A 141 13.07 -2.00 2.22
N MET A 142 12.60 -1.83 3.45
CA MET A 142 13.32 -1.16 4.53
C MET A 142 13.87 -2.21 5.51
N ALA A 143 15.16 -2.10 5.85
CA ALA A 143 15.78 -2.98 6.82
C ALA A 143 15.10 -2.81 8.20
N GLY A 144 14.86 -3.92 8.90
CA GLY A 144 14.17 -3.91 10.20
C GLY A 144 12.65 -3.72 10.15
N SER A 145 12.06 -3.34 9.00
CA SER A 145 10.61 -3.14 8.90
C SER A 145 9.87 -4.31 8.24
N MET A 146 8.77 -4.73 8.87
CA MET A 146 7.79 -5.64 8.26
C MET A 146 6.95 -4.94 7.19
N TYR A 147 6.97 -3.62 7.10
CA TYR A 147 6.30 -2.89 6.02
C TYR A 147 7.28 -2.48 4.93
N GLY A 148 6.75 -2.25 3.72
CA GLY A 148 7.51 -1.62 2.66
C GLY A 148 7.25 -0.11 2.68
N ARG A 149 8.25 0.69 2.29
CA ARG A 149 8.06 2.13 2.09
C ARG A 149 7.34 2.34 0.76
N SER A 150 6.24 3.08 0.76
CA SER A 150 5.48 3.39 -0.46
C SER A 150 6.05 4.62 -1.17
N LEU A 151 5.81 4.75 -2.47
CA LEU A 151 6.17 5.98 -3.20
C LEU A 151 5.51 7.22 -2.56
N VAL A 152 4.24 7.10 -2.17
CA VAL A 152 3.48 8.20 -1.54
C VAL A 152 4.14 8.65 -0.23
N SER A 153 4.66 7.71 0.57
CA SER A 153 5.36 8.07 1.82
C SER A 153 6.64 8.89 1.58
N LYS A 154 7.31 8.73 0.42
CA LYS A 154 8.43 9.59 0.02
C LYS A 154 7.97 10.97 -0.44
N LEU A 155 6.81 11.05 -1.09
CA LEU A 155 6.25 12.31 -1.59
C LEU A 155 5.55 13.13 -0.50
N LEU A 156 5.07 12.48 0.57
CA LEU A 156 4.24 13.12 1.58
C LEU A 156 4.90 14.34 2.26
N PRO A 157 6.19 14.31 2.66
CA PRO A 157 6.83 15.50 3.25
C PRO A 157 6.86 16.69 2.27
N LYS A 158 7.05 16.41 0.97
CA LYS A 158 7.08 17.43 -0.09
C LYS A 158 5.70 18.02 -0.33
N LEU A 159 4.67 17.16 -0.39
CA LEU A 159 3.27 17.57 -0.47
C LEU A 159 2.86 18.46 0.70
N LYS A 160 3.22 18.08 1.94
CA LYS A 160 2.94 18.91 3.13
C LYS A 160 3.60 20.29 3.02
N ARG A 161 4.84 20.36 2.52
CA ARG A 161 5.57 21.62 2.36
C ARG A 161 4.95 22.52 1.29
N VAL A 162 4.59 21.97 0.14
CA VAL A 162 3.87 22.72 -0.91
C VAL A 162 2.53 23.23 -0.40
N ASN A 163 1.76 22.40 0.30
CA ASN A 163 0.48 22.80 0.89
C ASN A 163 0.65 23.90 1.94
N ALA A 164 1.72 23.86 2.74
CA ALA A 164 2.03 24.91 3.70
C ALA A 164 2.33 26.23 2.99
N ILE A 165 3.18 26.22 1.96
CA ILE A 165 3.49 27.42 1.15
C ILE A 165 2.20 27.97 0.52
N ASP A 166 1.39 27.14 -0.12
CA ASP A 166 0.13 27.57 -0.74
C ASP A 166 -0.84 28.18 0.30
N THR A 167 -0.90 27.61 1.51
CA THR A 167 -1.67 28.18 2.62
C THR A 167 -1.13 29.54 3.05
N THR A 168 0.19 29.69 3.20
CA THR A 168 0.80 30.98 3.54
C THR A 168 0.57 32.03 2.45
N MET A 169 0.61 31.64 1.17
CA MET A 169 0.35 32.51 0.05
C MET A 169 -1.12 32.96 0.03
N ILE A 170 -2.07 32.09 0.36
CA ILE A 170 -3.48 32.46 0.54
C ILE A 170 -3.64 33.45 1.70
N MET A 171 -2.98 33.22 2.84
CA MET A 171 -3.04 34.12 4.00
C MET A 171 -2.40 35.48 3.69
N TRP A 172 -1.24 35.49 3.01
CA TRP A 172 -0.57 36.69 2.57
C TRP A 172 -1.46 37.50 1.61
N ARG A 173 -2.08 36.85 0.61
CA ARG A 173 -3.04 37.50 -0.29
C ARG A 173 -4.28 38.05 0.41
N ARG A 174 -4.65 37.51 1.57
CA ARG A 174 -5.78 38.02 2.37
C ARG A 174 -5.40 39.18 3.30
N THR A 175 -4.16 39.23 3.76
CA THR A 175 -3.72 40.13 4.83
C THR A 175 -2.90 41.32 4.34
N VAL A 176 -2.06 41.12 3.32
CA VAL A 176 -1.04 42.07 2.91
C VAL A 176 -1.48 43.04 1.80
N PRO A 177 -2.23 42.68 0.74
CA PRO A 177 -2.58 43.61 -0.35
C PRO A 177 -3.61 44.69 0.04
N MET A 178 -3.95 44.82 1.31
CA MET A 178 -4.77 45.90 1.85
C MET A 178 -3.89 47.12 2.10
N SER A 179 -3.73 47.99 1.08
CA SER A 179 -3.03 49.28 1.22
C SER A 179 -3.65 50.08 2.37
N ALA A 180 -2.91 50.18 3.46
CA ALA A 180 -3.29 50.95 4.63
C ALA A 180 -3.07 52.46 4.36
N TRP A 181 -4.08 53.27 4.64
CA TRP A 181 -3.94 54.73 4.61
C TRP A 181 -3.40 55.21 5.96
N VAL A 182 -2.45 56.13 5.96
CA VAL A 182 -1.91 56.68 7.22
C VAL A 182 -2.52 58.08 7.42
N ILE A 183 -3.18 58.34 8.55
CA ILE A 183 -3.87 59.61 8.85
C ILE A 183 -3.23 60.25 10.09
N PRO A 184 -3.12 61.59 10.19
CA PRO A 184 -2.59 62.22 11.38
C PRO A 184 -3.49 62.04 12.61
N LYS A 185 -2.89 61.72 13.76
CA LYS A 185 -3.55 61.53 15.05
C LYS A 185 -4.26 62.82 15.48
N GLY A 186 -5.58 62.78 15.57
CA GLY A 186 -6.42 63.93 15.89
C GLY A 186 -7.16 64.55 14.69
N ALA A 187 -6.94 64.08 13.46
CA ALA A 187 -7.85 64.35 12.36
C ALA A 187 -9.11 63.51 12.55
N GLN A 188 -10.26 64.15 12.80
CA GLN A 188 -11.55 63.47 12.84
C GLN A 188 -11.93 63.06 11.40
N PRO A 189 -11.88 61.77 11.04
CA PRO A 189 -12.34 61.34 9.73
C PRO A 189 -13.87 61.42 9.72
N ILE A 190 -14.46 61.84 8.60
CA ILE A 190 -15.91 61.81 8.41
C ILE A 190 -16.39 60.36 8.55
N GLU A 191 -17.30 60.10 9.50
CA GLU A 191 -17.74 58.77 9.95
C GLU A 191 -18.32 57.88 8.83
N ASP A 192 -18.66 58.45 7.68
CA ASP A 192 -19.34 57.77 6.56
C ASP A 192 -18.41 57.02 5.58
N GLN A 193 -17.08 57.05 5.75
CA GLN A 193 -16.16 56.23 4.92
C GLN A 193 -15.91 54.82 5.49
N TRP A 194 -16.62 54.42 6.54
CA TRP A 194 -16.26 53.30 7.42
C TRP A 194 -17.01 51.98 7.16
N LEU A 195 -17.18 51.59 5.91
CA LEU A 195 -17.80 50.29 5.59
C LEU A 195 -16.95 49.45 4.61
N GLY A 196 -16.01 48.70 5.19
CA GLY A 196 -16.10 47.25 5.07
C GLY A 196 -15.14 46.48 4.15
N ARG A 197 -14.20 47.12 3.42
CA ARG A 197 -13.12 46.43 2.64
C ARG A 197 -11.87 47.34 2.49
N PRO A 198 -10.86 46.93 1.70
CA PRO A 198 -9.45 46.93 2.06
C PRO A 198 -8.82 48.31 2.39
N GLY A 199 -8.02 48.36 3.48
CA GLY A 199 -7.16 49.51 3.84
C GLY A 199 -7.32 49.93 5.30
N GLN A 200 -6.51 49.35 6.20
CA GLN A 200 -6.49 49.74 7.61
C GLN A 200 -5.93 51.15 7.75
N ILE A 201 -6.62 52.02 8.50
CA ILE A 201 -6.12 53.38 8.73
C ILE A 201 -5.17 53.38 9.93
N TRP A 202 -3.94 53.85 9.73
CA TRP A 202 -2.93 53.96 10.80
C TRP A 202 -2.76 55.41 11.21
N GLU A 203 -2.88 55.71 12.50
CA GLU A 203 -2.71 57.06 13.00
C GLU A 203 -1.22 57.39 13.22
N TYR A 204 -0.72 58.49 12.65
CA TYR A 204 0.65 58.99 12.87
C TYR A 204 0.63 60.35 13.58
N ASP A 205 1.59 60.67 14.44
CA ASP A 205 1.65 61.97 15.13
C ASP A 205 2.48 62.99 14.33
N PRO A 206 1.87 63.98 13.65
CA PRO A 206 2.59 64.94 12.82
C PRO A 206 3.55 65.85 13.58
N ARG A 207 3.42 65.98 14.91
CA ARG A 207 4.31 66.81 15.73
C ARG A 207 5.68 66.16 15.97
N ARG A 208 5.75 64.83 15.94
CA ARG A 208 7.02 64.07 16.09
C ARG A 208 7.77 63.89 14.77
N THR A 209 7.10 64.05 13.63
CA THR A 209 7.65 63.77 12.30
C THR A 209 7.95 65.02 11.48
N ALA A 210 8.00 66.20 12.11
CA ALA A 210 8.35 67.48 11.48
C ALA A 210 7.53 67.85 10.22
N GLY A 211 6.25 67.45 10.16
CA GLY A 211 5.36 67.82 9.06
C GLY A 211 5.49 66.99 7.76
N ALA A 212 6.14 65.82 7.80
CA ALA A 212 6.16 64.90 6.66
C ALA A 212 4.73 64.44 6.29
N ALA A 213 4.40 64.46 4.99
CA ALA A 213 3.10 64.04 4.48
C ALA A 213 2.90 62.51 4.64
N PRO A 214 1.68 62.02 4.91
CA PRO A 214 1.43 60.60 5.00
C PRO A 214 1.59 59.94 3.63
N GLU A 215 2.49 58.96 3.54
CA GLU A 215 2.68 58.14 2.34
C GLU A 215 1.95 56.80 2.48
N PRO A 216 1.32 56.30 1.40
CA PRO A 216 0.73 54.97 1.41
C PRO A 216 1.83 53.92 1.59
N ILE A 217 1.65 53.03 2.57
CA ILE A 217 2.56 51.90 2.75
C ILE A 217 2.17 50.83 1.73
N TYR A 218 3.00 50.67 0.70
CA TYR A 218 2.83 49.58 -0.24
C TYR A 218 3.25 48.27 0.41
N PRO A 219 2.40 47.24 0.35
CA PRO A 219 2.80 45.94 0.82
C PRO A 219 4.02 45.42 0.05
N PRO A 220 5.01 44.83 0.74
CA PRO A 220 6.12 44.19 0.05
C PRO A 220 5.57 43.04 -0.80
N PRO A 221 6.08 42.78 -2.02
CA PRO A 221 5.64 41.66 -2.82
C PRO A 221 5.86 40.33 -2.08
N TYR A 222 5.09 39.30 -2.45
CA TYR A 222 5.29 37.98 -1.87
C TYR A 222 6.75 37.53 -2.10
N PRO A 223 7.42 36.93 -1.10
CA PRO A 223 8.83 36.58 -1.25
C PRO A 223 9.06 35.61 -2.42
N ALA A 224 9.84 36.04 -3.41
CA ALA A 224 10.19 35.21 -4.58
C ALA A 224 10.91 33.90 -4.18
N ALA A 225 11.60 33.90 -3.03
CA ALA A 225 12.21 32.70 -2.47
C ALA A 225 11.19 31.60 -2.15
N ALA A 226 9.98 31.95 -1.69
CA ALA A 226 8.93 30.98 -1.38
C ALA A 226 8.32 30.36 -2.65
N GLU A 227 8.21 31.15 -3.74
CA GLU A 227 7.79 30.63 -5.04
C GLU A 227 8.85 29.71 -5.66
N SER A 228 10.12 30.10 -5.57
CA SER A 228 11.25 29.26 -6.01
C SER A 228 11.31 27.94 -5.23
N GLU A 229 11.13 28.00 -3.91
CA GLU A 229 11.07 26.82 -3.06
C GLU A 229 9.91 25.90 -3.45
N ARG A 230 8.72 26.47 -3.72
CA ARG A 230 7.55 25.70 -4.20
C ARG A 230 7.87 24.97 -5.50
N GLN A 231 8.44 25.66 -6.48
CA GLN A 231 8.83 25.06 -7.76
C GLN A 231 9.88 23.96 -7.57
N GLN A 232 10.87 24.18 -6.71
CA GLN A 232 11.87 23.19 -6.37
C GLN A 232 11.24 21.93 -5.74
N GLN A 233 10.32 22.08 -4.78
CA GLN A 233 9.66 20.92 -4.17
C GLN A 233 8.85 20.12 -5.21
N ILE A 234 8.20 20.80 -6.17
CA ILE A 234 7.47 20.13 -7.27
C ILE A 234 8.43 19.38 -8.19
N ALA A 235 9.55 20.01 -8.59
CA ALA A 235 10.57 19.37 -9.41
C ALA A 235 11.18 18.13 -8.71
N GLU A 236 11.45 18.23 -7.40
CA GLU A 236 11.91 17.10 -6.59
C GLU A 236 10.85 15.99 -6.50
N MET A 237 9.57 16.34 -6.40
CA MET A 237 8.48 15.36 -6.45
C MET A 237 8.42 14.63 -7.79
N GLU A 238 8.58 15.35 -8.92
CA GLU A 238 8.64 14.74 -10.24
C GLU A 238 9.84 13.79 -10.36
N ALA A 239 11.01 14.21 -9.89
CA ALA A 239 12.22 13.39 -9.85
C ALA A 239 12.03 12.10 -9.02
N ILE A 240 11.44 12.20 -7.83
CA ILE A 240 11.15 11.04 -6.96
C ILE A 240 10.12 10.10 -7.59
N SER A 241 9.06 10.67 -8.18
CA SER A 241 8.05 9.90 -8.91
C SER A 241 8.61 9.25 -10.18
N GLY A 242 9.80 9.70 -10.62
CA GLY A 242 10.56 9.29 -11.80
C GLY A 242 9.69 9.11 -13.03
N THR A 243 8.83 10.10 -13.25
CA THR A 243 8.30 10.39 -14.57
C THR A 243 9.42 11.06 -15.38
N GLU A 244 10.47 10.31 -15.73
CA GLU A 244 11.53 10.85 -16.58
C GLU A 244 10.98 11.12 -18.00
N GLU A 245 11.45 12.21 -18.61
CA GLU A 245 11.01 12.70 -19.93
C GLU A 245 11.18 11.64 -21.04
N VAL A 246 12.19 10.77 -20.94
CA VAL A 246 12.43 9.66 -21.88
C VAL A 246 11.30 8.62 -21.84
N LEU A 247 10.66 8.41 -20.68
CA LEU A 247 9.48 7.55 -20.56
C LEU A 247 8.18 8.27 -20.99
N ARG A 248 8.15 9.60 -20.91
CA ARG A 248 7.08 10.45 -21.47
C ARG A 248 7.15 10.58 -23.00
N GLY A 249 8.17 10.01 -23.65
CA GLY A 249 8.37 10.05 -25.10
C GLY A 249 9.00 11.35 -25.60
N GLN A 250 9.43 12.24 -24.71
CA GLN A 250 10.17 13.44 -25.07
C GLN A 250 11.64 13.06 -25.29
N ARG A 251 12.13 13.29 -26.51
CA ARG A 251 13.53 13.05 -26.87
C ARG A 251 14.40 14.13 -26.23
N PRO A 252 15.44 13.77 -25.45
CA PRO A 252 16.38 14.74 -24.92
C PRO A 252 17.04 15.52 -26.07
N THR A 253 17.18 16.83 -25.92
CA THR A 253 17.84 17.68 -26.92
C THR A 253 19.31 17.24 -27.07
N GLY A 254 19.72 16.89 -28.29
CA GLY A 254 21.10 16.46 -28.60
C GLY A 254 21.34 14.95 -28.70
N VAL A 255 20.32 14.09 -28.51
CA VAL A 255 20.47 12.63 -28.60
C VAL A 255 19.71 12.07 -29.81
N ASN A 256 20.41 11.87 -30.94
CA ASN A 256 19.81 11.39 -32.19
C ASN A 256 19.85 9.87 -32.39
N SER A 257 20.69 9.14 -31.65
CA SER A 257 20.89 7.71 -31.83
C SER A 257 19.97 6.88 -30.93
N ALA A 258 19.21 5.95 -31.53
CA ALA A 258 18.33 5.02 -30.82
C ALA A 258 19.06 4.24 -29.72
N ALA A 259 20.34 3.89 -29.94
CA ALA A 259 21.19 3.24 -28.96
C ALA A 259 21.42 4.09 -27.69
N MET A 260 21.57 5.42 -27.82
CA MET A 260 21.72 6.30 -26.66
C MET A 260 20.41 6.47 -25.91
N ILE A 261 19.26 6.50 -26.61
CA ILE A 261 17.94 6.51 -25.96
C ILE A 261 17.73 5.24 -25.13
N ASP A 262 18.13 4.08 -25.65
CA ASP A 262 18.07 2.82 -24.92
C ASP A 262 19.02 2.79 -23.70
N ILE A 263 20.20 3.40 -23.79
CA ILE A 263 21.12 3.54 -22.66
C ILE A 263 20.51 4.43 -21.57
N LEU A 264 19.93 5.57 -21.94
CA LEU A 264 19.26 6.47 -21.00
C LEU A 264 18.08 5.78 -20.31
N ARG A 265 17.24 5.04 -21.07
CA ARG A 265 16.16 4.23 -20.49
C ARG A 265 16.68 3.16 -19.53
N LYS A 266 17.81 2.50 -19.86
CA LYS A 266 18.45 1.52 -18.97
C LYS A 266 18.98 2.16 -17.69
N GLN A 267 19.59 3.34 -17.76
CA GLN A 267 20.05 4.08 -16.58
C GLN A 267 18.88 4.51 -15.68
N ALA A 268 17.81 5.04 -16.28
CA ALA A 268 16.58 5.38 -15.58
C ALA A 268 16.00 4.19 -14.81
N LEU A 269 15.92 3.03 -15.46
CA LEU A 269 15.42 1.79 -14.87
C LEU A 269 16.40 1.16 -13.87
N ALA A 270 17.71 1.34 -14.03
CA ALA A 270 18.73 0.85 -13.11
C ALA A 270 18.56 1.45 -11.71
N SER A 271 18.18 2.73 -11.61
CA SER A 271 17.84 3.38 -10.33
C SER A 271 16.67 2.70 -9.59
N ARG A 272 15.80 1.99 -10.33
CA ARG A 272 14.60 1.28 -9.84
C ARG A 272 14.76 -0.24 -9.82
N SER A 273 15.96 -0.73 -10.10
CA SER A 273 16.25 -2.16 -10.24
C SER A 273 15.88 -2.95 -8.98
N SER A 274 16.13 -2.42 -7.78
CA SER A 274 15.80 -3.09 -6.52
C SER A 274 14.30 -3.26 -6.28
N ILE A 275 13.51 -2.25 -6.67
CA ILE A 275 12.03 -2.26 -6.60
C ILE A 275 11.49 -3.28 -7.58
N LEU A 276 11.95 -3.23 -8.84
CA LEU A 276 11.54 -4.16 -9.89
C LEU A 276 11.95 -5.60 -9.56
N GLN A 277 13.15 -5.81 -9.03
CA GLN A 277 13.60 -7.12 -8.59
C GLN A 277 12.74 -7.67 -7.44
N SER A 278 12.44 -6.84 -6.43
CA SER A 278 11.56 -7.26 -5.32
C SER A 278 10.16 -7.61 -5.80
N TRP A 279 9.67 -6.88 -6.80
CA TRP A 279 8.40 -7.15 -7.47
C TRP A 279 8.45 -8.46 -8.27
N ASP A 280 9.49 -8.68 -9.06
CA ASP A 280 9.73 -9.91 -9.82
C ASP A 280 9.80 -11.13 -8.91
N GLU A 281 10.59 -11.07 -7.83
CA GLU A 281 10.66 -12.14 -6.84
C GLU A 281 9.29 -12.45 -6.22
N SER A 282 8.47 -11.43 -5.99
CA SER A 282 7.13 -11.60 -5.43
C SER A 282 6.19 -12.25 -6.45
N LEU A 283 6.21 -11.81 -7.71
CA LEU A 283 5.43 -12.42 -8.80
C LEU A 283 5.88 -13.85 -9.11
N GLN A 284 7.19 -14.12 -9.07
CA GLN A 284 7.75 -15.47 -9.26
C GLN A 284 7.26 -16.41 -8.17
N LYS A 285 7.25 -15.95 -6.91
CA LYS A 285 6.67 -16.70 -5.78
C LYS A 285 5.18 -16.91 -5.98
N GLU A 286 4.44 -15.90 -6.41
CA GLU A 286 3.01 -16.02 -6.70
C GLU A 286 2.72 -17.06 -7.77
N GLY A 287 3.35 -16.95 -8.95
CA GLY A 287 3.18 -17.90 -10.04
C GLY A 287 3.57 -19.32 -9.63
N SER A 288 4.65 -19.48 -8.89
CA SER A 288 5.09 -20.77 -8.38
C SER A 288 4.07 -21.36 -7.38
N ILE A 289 3.55 -20.57 -6.44
CA ILE A 289 2.54 -20.99 -5.47
C ILE A 289 1.25 -21.43 -6.18
N ILE A 290 0.78 -20.66 -7.17
CA ILE A 290 -0.43 -20.98 -7.94
C ILE A 290 -0.25 -22.34 -8.63
N LEU A 291 0.87 -22.55 -9.33
CA LEU A 291 1.10 -23.81 -10.04
C LEU A 291 1.27 -24.99 -9.08
N GLN A 292 1.91 -24.80 -7.93
CA GLN A 292 2.01 -25.83 -6.89
C GLN A 292 0.63 -26.24 -6.35
N GLU A 293 -0.28 -25.30 -6.13
CA GLU A 293 -1.68 -25.62 -5.76
C GLU A 293 -2.41 -26.35 -6.87
N VAL A 294 -2.21 -25.95 -8.13
CA VAL A 294 -2.80 -26.64 -9.28
C VAL A 294 -2.34 -28.10 -9.31
N ILE A 295 -1.02 -28.37 -9.18
CA ILE A 295 -0.48 -29.74 -9.16
C ILE A 295 -1.09 -30.57 -8.01
N LYS A 296 -1.20 -29.98 -6.83
CA LYS A 296 -1.71 -30.65 -5.62
C LYS A 296 -3.17 -31.10 -5.77
N HIS A 297 -4.00 -30.28 -6.42
CA HIS A 297 -5.44 -30.46 -6.46
C HIS A 297 -5.96 -31.04 -7.78
N ILE A 298 -5.27 -30.85 -8.91
CA ILE A 298 -5.78 -31.26 -10.24
C ILE A 298 -6.03 -32.76 -10.38
N ARG A 299 -5.23 -33.61 -9.72
CA ARG A 299 -5.38 -35.07 -9.78
C ARG A 299 -6.42 -35.61 -8.81
N ASN A 300 -6.59 -34.95 -7.66
CA ASN A 300 -7.38 -35.47 -6.54
C ASN A 300 -8.80 -34.89 -6.49
N ASP A 301 -9.02 -33.69 -7.05
CA ASP A 301 -10.31 -33.00 -7.02
C ASP A 301 -10.83 -32.76 -8.45
N GLN A 302 -11.75 -33.63 -8.88
CA GLN A 302 -12.38 -33.52 -10.18
C GLN A 302 -13.16 -32.20 -10.36
N ARG A 303 -13.76 -31.66 -9.29
CA ARG A 303 -14.49 -30.38 -9.34
C ARG A 303 -13.52 -29.22 -9.57
N TYR A 304 -12.33 -29.28 -8.97
CA TYR A 304 -11.28 -28.30 -9.19
C TYR A 304 -10.81 -28.31 -10.64
N ALA A 305 -10.56 -29.51 -11.20
CA ALA A 305 -10.21 -29.66 -12.61
C ALA A 305 -11.30 -29.11 -13.54
N GLU A 306 -12.57 -29.43 -13.30
CA GLU A 306 -13.70 -28.92 -14.08
C GLU A 306 -13.80 -27.39 -14.03
N ARG A 307 -13.62 -26.77 -12.85
CA ARG A 307 -13.62 -25.30 -12.71
C ARG A 307 -12.50 -24.64 -13.51
N LEU A 308 -11.28 -25.20 -13.47
CA LEU A 308 -10.17 -24.72 -14.29
C LEU A 308 -10.50 -24.83 -15.78
N ARG A 309 -11.11 -25.94 -16.21
CA ARG A 309 -11.53 -26.14 -17.60
C ARG A 309 -12.59 -25.12 -18.04
N ILE A 310 -13.56 -24.79 -17.18
CA ILE A 310 -14.57 -23.75 -17.44
C ILE A 310 -13.90 -22.39 -17.61
N LEU A 311 -12.99 -22.02 -16.71
CA LEU A 311 -12.27 -20.74 -16.78
C LEU A 311 -11.35 -20.63 -18.00
N ALA A 312 -10.79 -21.75 -18.47
CA ALA A 312 -9.90 -21.79 -19.62
C ALA A 312 -10.62 -21.72 -20.97
N ARG A 313 -11.95 -21.92 -21.00
CA ARG A 313 -12.74 -22.07 -22.23
C ARG A 313 -12.64 -20.87 -23.18
N ASP A 314 -12.44 -19.67 -22.64
CA ASP A 314 -12.37 -18.44 -23.43
C ASP A 314 -10.96 -18.18 -24.01
N LYS A 315 -9.93 -18.85 -23.49
CA LYS A 315 -8.52 -18.59 -23.84
C LYS A 315 -7.83 -19.74 -24.55
N VAL A 316 -8.35 -20.95 -24.43
CA VAL A 316 -7.68 -22.18 -24.90
C VAL A 316 -8.68 -23.07 -25.63
N SER A 317 -8.21 -23.84 -26.63
CA SER A 317 -9.06 -24.76 -27.38
C SER A 317 -9.63 -25.87 -26.47
N SER A 318 -10.86 -26.29 -26.77
CA SER A 318 -11.56 -27.35 -26.01
C SER A 318 -10.80 -28.68 -26.01
N LEU A 319 -9.98 -28.94 -27.03
CA LEU A 319 -9.10 -30.11 -27.13
C LEU A 319 -7.97 -30.04 -26.10
N ALA A 320 -7.25 -28.90 -26.02
CA ALA A 320 -6.13 -28.72 -25.09
C ALA A 320 -6.60 -28.74 -23.62
N ILE A 321 -7.80 -28.24 -23.35
CA ILE A 321 -8.44 -28.29 -22.03
C ILE A 321 -8.76 -29.74 -21.60
N LYS A 322 -9.13 -30.60 -22.55
CA LYS A 322 -9.45 -32.02 -22.30
C LYS A 322 -8.19 -32.88 -22.19
N SER A 323 -7.13 -32.58 -22.95
CA SER A 323 -5.86 -33.32 -22.89
C SER A 323 -5.03 -32.98 -21.65
N PHE A 324 -5.26 -31.83 -21.02
CA PHE A 324 -4.56 -31.43 -19.81
C PHE A 324 -4.92 -32.36 -18.63
N SER A 325 -4.00 -33.27 -18.29
CA SER A 325 -4.16 -34.26 -17.21
C SER A 325 -3.30 -33.93 -15.97
N GLY A 326 -2.56 -32.81 -16.00
CA GLY A 326 -1.55 -32.49 -14.99
C GLY A 326 -0.31 -33.41 -15.03
N SER A 327 -0.15 -34.24 -16.06
CA SER A 327 1.12 -34.90 -16.42
C SER A 327 2.15 -33.89 -16.95
N ASP A 328 1.68 -32.83 -17.60
CA ASP A 328 2.51 -31.85 -18.29
C ASP A 328 3.22 -30.89 -17.32
N LEU A 329 2.76 -30.84 -16.07
CA LEU A 329 3.42 -30.11 -14.99
C LEU A 329 4.37 -31.08 -14.26
N SER A 330 5.67 -30.95 -14.53
CA SER A 330 6.70 -31.67 -13.78
C SER A 330 6.78 -31.16 -12.33
N ASP A 331 7.16 -32.02 -11.37
CA ASP A 331 7.14 -31.72 -9.93
C ASP A 331 8.04 -30.53 -9.52
N ASN A 332 8.95 -30.08 -10.40
CA ASN A 332 9.80 -28.92 -10.18
C ASN A 332 9.28 -27.70 -10.94
N VAL A 333 8.26 -27.04 -10.38
CA VAL A 333 7.74 -25.79 -10.96
C VAL A 333 8.51 -24.60 -10.43
N LEU A 334 9.27 -23.97 -11.33
CA LEU A 334 9.95 -22.71 -11.07
C LEU A 334 9.51 -21.70 -12.12
N VAL A 335 8.78 -20.67 -11.67
CA VAL A 335 8.39 -19.56 -12.53
C VAL A 335 9.48 -18.51 -12.47
N LYS A 336 10.10 -18.19 -13.61
CA LYS A 336 10.98 -17.03 -13.76
C LYS A 336 10.23 -15.92 -14.48
N ILE A 337 10.19 -14.75 -13.86
CA ILE A 337 9.61 -13.54 -14.43
C ILE A 337 10.74 -12.52 -14.48
N ASP A 338 10.91 -11.94 -15.66
CA ASP A 338 11.91 -10.91 -15.91
C ASP A 338 11.17 -9.67 -16.41
N THR A 339 10.62 -8.87 -15.48
CA THR A 339 9.92 -7.64 -15.86
C THR A 339 10.90 -6.58 -16.33
N ALA A 340 12.16 -6.62 -15.90
CA ALA A 340 13.19 -5.70 -16.37
C ALA A 340 13.42 -5.84 -17.88
N SER A 341 13.60 -7.06 -18.38
CA SER A 341 13.71 -7.35 -19.82
C SER A 341 12.42 -6.98 -20.58
N MET A 342 11.25 -7.23 -19.97
CA MET A 342 9.97 -6.83 -20.57
C MET A 342 9.82 -5.30 -20.64
N ALA A 343 10.15 -4.55 -19.60
CA ALA A 343 10.06 -3.09 -19.55
C ALA A 343 11.02 -2.40 -20.52
N LEU A 344 12.15 -3.05 -20.82
CA LEU A 344 13.13 -2.58 -21.80
C LEU A 344 12.70 -2.80 -23.26
N SER A 345 11.84 -3.80 -23.53
CA SER A 345 11.30 -4.05 -24.87
C SER A 345 10.14 -3.09 -25.20
N SER A 346 10.23 -2.34 -26.30
CA SER A 346 9.11 -1.56 -26.83
C SER A 346 7.97 -2.49 -27.30
N LYS A 347 6.72 -2.01 -27.31
CA LYS A 347 5.58 -2.77 -27.86
C LYS A 347 5.85 -3.24 -29.29
N GLU A 348 6.53 -2.41 -30.07
CA GLU A 348 6.96 -2.68 -31.45
C GLU A 348 8.02 -3.80 -31.51
N ALA A 349 9.02 -3.77 -30.62
CA ALA A 349 10.02 -4.83 -30.52
C ALA A 349 9.43 -6.18 -30.07
N ARG A 350 8.33 -6.16 -29.31
CA ARG A 350 7.57 -7.38 -28.95
C ARG A 350 6.79 -7.94 -30.13
N GLN A 351 6.17 -7.08 -30.95
CA GLN A 351 5.48 -7.52 -32.16
C GLN A 351 6.46 -8.10 -33.20
N ALA A 352 7.65 -7.52 -33.33
CA ALA A 352 8.69 -8.02 -34.23
C ALA A 352 9.32 -9.36 -33.79
N LYS A 353 9.28 -9.70 -32.49
CA LYS A 353 9.73 -11.01 -31.96
C LYS A 353 8.66 -12.10 -32.02
N ALA A 354 7.40 -11.73 -32.22
CA ALA A 354 6.26 -12.64 -32.26
C ALA A 354 5.89 -13.08 -33.69
N ILE A 355 6.58 -12.52 -34.68
CA ILE A 355 6.66 -12.97 -36.08
C ILE A 355 7.94 -13.77 -36.20
#